data_AF-A0A2F0A493-F1
#
_entry.id   AF-A0A2F0A493-F1
#
_cell.length_a   1.000
_cell.length_b   1.000
_cell.length_c   1.000
_cell.angle_alpha   90.00
_cell.angle_beta   90.00
_cell.angle_gamma   90.00
#
_symmetry.space_group_name_H-M   'P 1'
#
loop_
_entity.id
_entity.type
_entity.pdbx_description
1 polymer ?
#
loop_
_entity_poly.entity_id
_entity_poly.type
_entity_poly.pdbx_seq_one_letter_code
_entity_poly.pdbx_strand_id
1 'polypeptide(L)'
;MRLLKYTELKDDENNQLVFQLWQHPKPDNNYTITANINGTPARIEGWNGWDYEDHFSKEEALNALEKYEDSAWKKIFTKENAEINV
;
A
#
# COMPACT_ATOMS: atom_id res chain seq x y z
N MET A 1 -14.18 5.23 -10.27
CA MET A 1 -12.85 5.46 -9.66
C MET A 1 -11.80 5.42 -10.76
N ARG A 2 -10.69 6.16 -10.61
CA ARG A 2 -9.56 6.16 -11.54
C ARG A 2 -8.31 5.62 -10.82
N LEU A 3 -7.65 4.62 -11.38
CA LEU A 3 -6.35 4.15 -10.90
C LEU A 3 -5.29 5.21 -11.22
N LEU A 4 -4.55 5.64 -10.20
CA LEU A 4 -3.48 6.63 -10.33
C LEU A 4 -2.09 6.01 -10.24
N LYS A 5 -1.90 5.03 -9.37
CA LYS A 5 -0.63 4.33 -9.20
C LYS A 5 -0.88 2.86 -8.87
N TYR A 6 -0.01 2.01 -9.39
CA TYR A 6 0.02 0.58 -9.16
C TYR A 6 1.45 0.18 -8.85
N THR A 7 1.65 -0.52 -7.74
CA THR A 7 2.95 -1.03 -7.32
C THR A 7 2.81 -2.49 -6.95
N GLU A 8 3.70 -3.32 -7.45
CA GLU A 8 3.69 -4.76 -7.25
C GLU A 8 5.07 -5.22 -6.79
N LEU A 9 5.10 -5.89 -5.65
CA LEU A 9 6.28 -6.47 -5.03
C LEU A 9 6.12 -7.98 -5.04
N LYS A 10 7.16 -8.70 -5.44
CA LYS A 10 7.21 -10.16 -5.38
C LYS A 10 8.41 -10.60 -4.57
N ASP A 11 8.23 -11.66 -3.79
CA ASP A 11 9.34 -12.42 -3.23
C ASP A 11 9.60 -13.70 -4.05
N ASP A 12 10.67 -14.40 -3.67
CA ASP A 12 11.12 -15.63 -4.32
C ASP A 12 10.17 -16.83 -4.07
N GLU A 13 9.26 -16.72 -3.11
CA GLU A 13 8.26 -17.74 -2.77
C GLU A 13 6.93 -17.54 -3.52
N ASN A 14 6.93 -16.66 -4.53
CA ASN A 14 5.75 -16.22 -5.30
C ASN A 14 4.71 -15.48 -4.45
N ASN A 15 5.06 -14.98 -3.26
CA ASN A 15 4.18 -14.05 -2.59
C ASN A 15 4.22 -12.70 -3.32
N GLN A 16 3.04 -12.19 -3.63
CA GLN A 16 2.82 -10.94 -4.33
C GLN A 16 2.10 -9.96 -3.40
N LEU A 17 2.69 -8.81 -3.17
CA LEU A 17 2.04 -7.68 -2.52
C LEU A 17 1.78 -6.60 -3.56
N VAL A 18 0.52 -6.20 -3.71
CA VAL A 18 0.10 -5.15 -4.64
C VAL A 18 -0.45 -3.99 -3.84
N PHE A 19 0.02 -2.77 -4.14
CA PHE A 19 -0.59 -1.53 -3.67
C PHE A 19 -1.19 -0.75 -4.85
N GLN A 20 -2.35 -0.15 -4.65
CA GLN A 20 -3.03 0.64 -5.67
C GLN A 20 -3.57 1.93 -5.06
N LEU A 21 -3.29 3.06 -5.72
CA LEU A 21 -3.86 4.36 -5.37
C LEU A 21 -5.00 4.69 -6.33
N TRP A 22 -6.18 4.93 -5.78
CA TRP A 22 -7.39 5.27 -6.51
C TRP A 22 -7.85 6.68 -6.23
N GLN A 23 -8.45 7.32 -7.22
CA GLN A 23 -9.15 8.58 -7.11
C GLN A 23 -10.65 8.36 -7.29
N HIS A 24 -11.46 8.87 -6.37
CA HIS A 24 -12.91 8.85 -6.48
C HIS A 24 -13.39 9.88 -7.51
N PRO A 25 -14.51 9.61 -8.22
CA PRO A 25 -15.12 10.61 -9.09
C PRO A 25 -15.61 11.83 -8.30
N LYS A 26 -15.92 12.91 -8.99
CA LYS A 26 -16.59 14.08 -8.37
C LYS A 26 -17.98 13.67 -7.82
N PRO A 27 -18.47 14.30 -6.74
CA PRO A 27 -17.91 15.47 -6.06
C PRO A 27 -16.80 15.18 -5.04
N ASP A 28 -16.69 13.94 -4.57
CA ASP A 28 -15.82 13.57 -3.43
C ASP A 28 -14.35 13.89 -3.69
N ASN A 29 -13.86 13.55 -4.90
CA ASN A 29 -12.49 13.82 -5.35
C ASN A 29 -11.40 13.45 -4.31
N ASN A 30 -11.68 12.45 -3.47
CA ASN A 30 -10.79 11.92 -2.45
C ASN A 30 -9.99 10.72 -3.01
N TYR A 31 -9.05 10.25 -2.21
CA TYR A 31 -8.06 9.25 -2.61
C TYR A 31 -8.05 8.10 -1.62
N THR A 32 -7.94 6.86 -2.14
CA THR A 32 -7.84 5.66 -1.32
C THR A 32 -6.72 4.75 -1.79
N ILE A 33 -6.08 4.07 -0.85
CA ILE A 33 -5.05 3.07 -1.11
C ILE A 33 -5.64 1.71 -0.80
N THR A 34 -5.54 0.78 -1.74
CA THR A 34 -5.86 -0.64 -1.52
C THR A 34 -4.57 -1.45 -1.52
N ALA A 35 -4.53 -2.52 -0.72
CA ALA A 35 -3.46 -3.50 -0.74
C ALA A 35 -4.02 -4.90 -0.94
N ASN A 36 -3.30 -5.74 -1.69
CA ASN A 36 -3.63 -7.15 -1.88
C ASN A 36 -2.38 -7.99 -1.66
N ILE A 37 -2.50 -9.07 -0.88
CA ILE A 37 -1.48 -10.11 -0.71
C ILE A 37 -1.98 -11.36 -1.44
N ASN A 38 -1.25 -11.82 -2.45
CA ASN A 38 -1.62 -13.00 -3.25
C ASN A 38 -3.05 -12.92 -3.80
N GLY A 39 -3.44 -11.75 -4.30
CA GLY A 39 -4.80 -11.47 -4.77
C GLY A 39 -5.84 -11.24 -3.68
N THR A 40 -5.54 -11.52 -2.41
CA THR A 40 -6.46 -11.34 -1.28
C THR A 40 -6.34 -9.92 -0.72
N PRO A 41 -7.45 -9.17 -0.54
CA PRO A 41 -7.41 -7.85 0.07
C PRO A 41 -6.77 -7.88 1.46
N ALA A 42 -5.84 -6.96 1.71
CA ALA A 42 -5.12 -6.83 2.96
C ALA A 42 -5.39 -5.45 3.58
N ARG A 43 -5.56 -5.41 4.91
CA ARG A 43 -5.63 -4.15 5.64
C ARG A 43 -4.21 -3.59 5.80
N ILE A 44 -4.07 -2.31 5.51
CA ILE A 44 -2.83 -1.60 5.75
C ILE A 44 -2.85 -1.05 7.19
N GLU A 45 -1.84 -1.39 8.00
CA GLU A 45 -1.75 -0.94 9.39
C GLU A 45 -1.57 0.59 9.45
N GLY A 46 -2.27 1.25 10.38
CA GLY A 46 -2.32 2.72 10.44
C GLY A 46 -3.13 3.37 9.33
N TRP A 47 -3.75 2.59 8.43
CA TRP A 47 -4.68 3.05 7.42
C TRP A 47 -6.11 2.66 7.83
N ASN A 48 -6.95 3.66 8.11
CA ASN A 48 -8.36 3.47 8.44
C ASN A 48 -9.30 3.57 7.23
N GLY A 49 -8.74 3.68 6.02
CA GLY A 49 -9.49 3.80 4.76
C GLY A 49 -10.23 2.54 4.30
N TRP A 50 -10.84 1.79 5.22
CA TRP A 50 -11.99 0.94 4.91
C TRP A 50 -13.28 1.78 4.84
N ASP A 51 -13.33 2.90 5.56
CA ASP A 51 -14.47 3.81 5.55
C ASP A 51 -14.27 4.95 4.55
N TYR A 52 -15.32 5.22 3.78
CA TYR A 52 -15.46 6.36 2.87
C TYR A 52 -15.27 7.74 3.56
N GLU A 53 -15.06 7.76 4.88
CA GLU A 53 -14.99 8.97 5.71
C GLU A 53 -13.58 9.55 5.84
N ASP A 54 -12.51 8.78 5.59
CA ASP A 54 -11.14 9.30 5.59
C ASP A 54 -10.79 9.97 4.26
N HIS A 55 -11.08 11.27 4.18
CA HIS A 55 -10.78 12.12 3.02
C HIS A 55 -9.31 12.54 3.02
N PHE A 56 -8.42 11.66 2.56
CA PHE A 56 -7.04 12.07 2.29
C PHE A 56 -6.97 12.99 1.07
N SER A 57 -6.13 14.02 1.15
CA SER A 57 -5.66 14.73 -0.02
C SER A 57 -4.78 13.82 -0.90
N LYS A 58 -4.56 14.23 -2.15
CA LYS A 58 -3.69 13.50 -3.08
C LYS A 58 -2.28 13.29 -2.52
N GLU A 59 -1.74 14.33 -1.87
CA GLU A 59 -0.38 14.34 -1.35
C GLU A 59 -0.23 13.40 -0.15
N GLU A 60 -1.21 13.39 0.76
CA GLU A 60 -1.22 12.47 1.90
C GLU A 60 -1.30 11.01 1.44
N ALA A 61 -2.16 10.71 0.47
CA ALA A 61 -2.28 9.37 -0.07
C ALA A 61 -1.00 8.92 -0.82
N LEU A 62 -0.34 9.83 -1.54
CA LEU A 62 0.95 9.52 -2.18
C LEU A 62 2.06 9.27 -1.16
N ASN A 63 2.17 10.11 -0.13
CA ASN A 63 3.18 9.98 0.92
C ASN A 63 2.96 8.72 1.77
N ALA A 64 1.71 8.40 2.10
CA ALA A 64 1.37 7.15 2.79
C ALA A 64 1.75 5.94 1.94
N LEU A 65 1.40 5.94 0.64
CA LEU A 65 1.75 4.86 -0.27
C LEU A 65 3.28 4.67 -0.35
N GLU A 66 4.05 5.75 -0.50
CA GLU A 66 5.52 5.69 -0.52
C GLU A 66 6.09 5.07 0.75
N LYS A 67 5.58 5.45 1.94
CA LYS A 67 6.01 4.84 3.22
C LYS A 67 5.70 3.34 3.29
N TYR A 68 4.54 2.92 2.79
CA TYR A 68 4.15 1.50 2.79
C TYR A 68 4.99 0.70 1.81
N GLU A 69 5.23 1.24 0.61
CA GLU A 69 6.15 0.67 -0.37
C GLU A 69 7.53 0.49 0.28
N ASP A 70 8.13 1.55 0.82
CA ASP A 70 9.46 1.52 1.44
C ASP A 70 9.56 0.49 2.58
N SER A 71 8.54 0.43 3.44
CA SER A 71 8.50 -0.55 4.53
C SER A 71 8.45 -1.98 4.01
N ALA A 72 7.64 -2.24 2.98
CA ALA A 72 7.52 -3.55 2.37
C ALA A 72 8.79 -3.94 1.59
N TRP A 73 9.36 -3.01 0.80
CA TRP A 73 10.64 -3.19 0.11
C TRP A 73 11.75 -3.57 1.10
N LYS A 74 11.84 -2.87 2.24
CA LYS A 74 12.82 -3.19 3.29
C LYS A 74 12.62 -4.58 3.88
N LYS A 75 11.37 -4.97 4.17
CA LYS A 75 11.08 -6.31 4.73
C LYS A 75 11.36 -7.45 3.75
N ILE A 76 11.11 -7.25 2.46
CA ILE A 76 11.27 -8.29 1.44
C ILE A 76 12.74 -8.40 1.01
N PHE A 77 13.39 -7.29 0.69
CA PHE A 77 14.71 -7.28 0.05
C PHE A 77 15.89 -7.01 0.99
N THR A 78 15.64 -6.59 2.24
CA THR A 78 16.72 -6.40 3.25
C THR A 78 16.81 -7.56 4.24
N LYS A 79 16.17 -8.70 3.95
CA LYS A 79 16.23 -9.94 4.75
C LYS A 79 17.63 -10.59 4.84
N GLU A 80 18.66 -10.00 4.23
CA GLU A 80 20.03 -10.53 4.26
C GLU A 80 20.95 -10.03 5.39
N ASN A 81 20.52 -9.24 6.39
CA ASN A 81 21.47 -8.79 7.43
C ASN A 81 20.95 -8.60 8.87
N ALA A 82 19.88 -9.29 9.27
CA ALA A 82 19.48 -9.32 10.68
C ALA A 82 19.54 -10.73 11.24
N GLU A 83 20.76 -11.24 11.41
CA GLU A 83 21.04 -12.11 12.56
C GLU A 83 20.67 -11.30 13.82
N ILE A 84 19.44 -11.46 14.29
CA ILE A 84 19.09 -11.10 15.66
C ILE A 84 19.67 -12.21 16.51
N ASN A 85 20.91 -11.99 16.98
CA ASN A 85 21.45 -12.71 18.11
C ASN A 85 20.50 -12.48 19.30
N VAL A 86 19.89 -13.56 19.78
CA VAL A 86 19.12 -13.62 21.03
C VAL A 86 20.07 -13.61 22.21
#